data_AF-A0A9E3PYW1-F1
#
_entry.id   AF-A0A9E3PYW1-F1
#
_cell.length_a   1.000
_cell.length_b   1.000
_cell.length_c   1.000
_cell.angle_alpha   90.00
_cell.angle_beta   90.00
_cell.angle_gamma   90.00
#
_symmetry.space_group_name_H-M   'P 1'
#
loop_
_entity.id
_entity.type
_entity.pdbx_description
1 polymer ?
#
loop_
_entity_poly.entity_id
_entity_poly.type
_entity_poly.pdbx_seq_one_letter_code
_entity_poly.pdbx_strand_id
1 'polypeptide(L)'
;MTATGLRYAAGAEASNIVMIGFGVTMLLGIIVLTISAIWRISKGEVKLRPWLAVKPALFIFFGTMALRFLAWAVFPGLERDLTGAVIHSLIFALAYSLYSTAYRKTA
;
A
#
# COMPACT_ATOMS: atom_id res chain seq x y z
N MET A 1 13.14 39.66 13.88
CA MET A 1 12.11 38.73 13.34
C MET A 1 12.63 37.90 12.14
N THR A 2 13.94 37.75 11.92
CA THR A 2 14.50 37.10 10.71
C THR A 2 15.16 35.74 10.97
N ALA A 3 15.65 35.46 12.19
CA ALA A 3 16.34 34.20 12.51
C ALA A 3 15.41 32.98 12.68
N THR A 4 14.18 33.19 13.20
CA THR A 4 13.18 32.14 13.34
C THR A 4 12.56 31.72 12.00
N GLY A 5 12.36 32.65 11.07
CA GLY A 5 11.85 32.37 9.72
C GLY A 5 12.81 31.53 8.86
N LEU A 6 14.12 31.81 8.93
CA LEU A 6 15.15 31.03 8.24
C LEU A 6 15.28 29.59 8.78
N ARG A 7 15.18 29.41 10.10
CA ARG A 7 15.14 28.06 10.71
C ARG A 7 13.90 27.27 10.32
N TYR A 8 12.74 27.93 10.23
CA TYR A 8 11.49 27.28 9.80
C TYR A 8 11.52 26.88 8.32
N ALA A 9 12.06 27.74 7.45
CA ALA A 9 12.24 27.44 6.04
C ALA A 9 13.23 26.28 5.81
N ALA A 10 14.37 26.28 6.51
CA ALA A 10 15.34 25.19 6.43
C ALA A 10 14.80 23.86 7.01
N GLY A 11 14.00 23.92 8.08
CA GLY A 11 13.32 22.76 8.64
C GLY A 11 12.24 22.18 7.71
N ALA A 12 11.50 23.04 7.01
CA ALA A 12 10.53 22.63 6.01
C ALA A 12 11.19 21.96 4.80
N GLU A 13 12.27 22.53 4.27
CA GLU A 13 13.07 21.93 3.18
C GLU A 13 13.63 20.56 3.55
N ALA A 14 14.23 20.44 4.74
CA ALA A 14 14.75 19.16 5.23
C ALA A 14 13.64 18.12 5.41
N SER A 15 12.48 18.52 5.94
CA SER A 15 11.32 17.63 6.08
C SER A 15 10.79 17.13 4.73
N ASN A 16 10.79 18.01 3.71
CA ASN A 16 10.39 17.65 2.35
C ASN A 16 11.37 16.65 1.73
N ILE A 17 12.68 16.85 1.91
CA ILE A 17 13.71 15.92 1.40
C ILE A 17 13.56 14.54 2.06
N VAL A 18 13.30 14.48 3.36
CA VAL A 18 13.10 13.20 4.08
C VAL A 18 11.81 12.52 3.60
N MET A 19 10.71 13.26 3.44
CA MET A 19 9.45 12.70 2.94
C MET A 19 9.57 12.18 1.50
N ILE A 20 10.26 12.92 0.63
CA ILE A 20 10.54 12.49 -0.75
C ILE A 20 11.44 11.25 -0.74
N GLY A 21 12.52 11.25 0.05
CA GLY A 21 13.42 10.12 0.18
C GLY A 21 12.70 8.86 0.66
N PHE A 22 11.87 8.99 1.68
CA PHE A 22 11.03 7.90 2.19
C PHE A 22 10.08 7.36 1.10
N GLY A 23 9.41 8.25 0.37
CA GLY A 23 8.51 7.89 -0.72
C GLY A 23 9.22 7.11 -1.83
N VAL A 24 10.42 7.56 -2.23
CA VAL A 24 11.25 6.90 -3.25
C VAL A 24 11.73 5.53 -2.78
N THR A 25 12.23 5.40 -1.55
CA THR A 25 12.69 4.11 -1.02
C THR A 25 11.54 3.11 -0.89
N MET A 26 10.36 3.56 -0.44
CA MET A 26 9.16 2.72 -0.40
C MET A 26 8.75 2.24 -1.79
N LEU A 27 8.72 3.14 -2.77
CA LEU A 27 8.41 2.80 -4.17
C LEU A 27 9.38 1.76 -4.73
N LEU A 28 10.69 1.96 -4.54
CA LEU A 28 11.70 1.01 -4.99
C LEU A 28 11.55 -0.35 -4.30
N GLY A 29 11.28 -0.37 -2.99
CA GLY A 29 11.01 -1.59 -2.24
C GLY A 29 9.81 -2.35 -2.79
N ILE A 30 8.70 -1.65 -3.08
CA ILE A 30 7.50 -2.24 -3.69
C ILE A 30 7.81 -2.83 -5.08
N ILE A 31 8.59 -2.12 -5.91
CA ILE A 31 8.97 -2.61 -7.25
C ILE A 31 9.79 -3.89 -7.14
N VAL A 32 10.83 -3.91 -6.29
CA VAL A 32 11.69 -5.09 -6.10
C VAL A 32 10.89 -6.30 -5.61
N LEU A 33 10.01 -6.09 -4.62
CA LEU A 33 9.14 -7.14 -4.10
C LEU A 33 8.18 -7.67 -5.17
N THR A 34 7.59 -6.79 -5.96
CA THR A 34 6.66 -7.15 -7.04
C THR A 34 7.37 -7.96 -8.13
N ILE A 35 8.54 -7.53 -8.58
CA ILE A 35 9.35 -8.25 -9.57
C ILE A 35 9.75 -9.63 -9.05
N SER A 36 10.18 -9.72 -7.79
CA SER A 36 10.51 -11.01 -7.16
C SER A 36 9.32 -11.95 -7.12
N ALA A 37 8.13 -11.44 -6.75
CA ALA A 37 6.91 -12.23 -6.73
C ALA A 37 6.52 -12.73 -8.13
N ILE A 38 6.56 -11.86 -9.15
CA ILE A 38 6.28 -12.22 -10.55
C ILE A 38 7.25 -13.29 -11.04
N TRP A 39 8.54 -13.15 -10.73
CA TRP A 39 9.56 -14.11 -11.14
C TRP A 39 9.37 -15.48 -10.50
N ARG A 40 8.96 -15.54 -9.24
CA ARG A 40 8.63 -16.80 -8.54
C ARG A 40 7.38 -17.46 -9.11
N ILE A 41 6.39 -16.67 -9.52
CA ILE A 41 5.18 -17.17 -10.20
C ILE A 41 5.54 -17.71 -11.58
N SER A 42 6.36 -17.00 -12.37
CA SER A 42 6.74 -17.42 -13.73
C SER A 42 7.60 -18.68 -13.76
N LYS A 43 8.41 -18.90 -12.72
CA LYS A 43 9.17 -20.14 -12.51
C LYS A 43 8.33 -21.32 -12.03
N GLY A 44 7.03 -21.13 -11.78
CA GLY A 44 6.13 -22.19 -11.31
C GLY A 44 6.42 -22.66 -9.88
N GLU A 45 7.24 -21.93 -9.11
CA GLU A 45 7.52 -22.20 -7.71
C GLU A 45 6.31 -21.91 -6.82
N VAL A 46 5.35 -21.14 -7.34
CA VAL A 46 4.17 -20.65 -6.62
C VAL A 46 2.91 -20.96 -7.43
N LYS A 47 1.95 -21.67 -6.83
CA LYS A 47 0.66 -21.98 -7.47
C LYS A 47 -0.45 -21.15 -6.85
N LEU A 48 -1.13 -20.34 -7.66
CA LEU A 48 -2.26 -19.53 -7.22
C LEU A 48 -3.52 -20.40 -7.06
N ARG A 49 -4.25 -20.20 -5.97
CA ARG A 49 -5.58 -20.81 -5.74
C ARG A 49 -6.63 -19.70 -5.67
N PRO A 50 -7.05 -19.12 -6.81
CA PRO A 50 -7.93 -17.96 -6.83
C PRO A 50 -9.24 -18.20 -6.07
N TRP A 51 -9.75 -19.44 -6.07
CA TRP A 51 -10.97 -19.79 -5.35
C TRP A 51 -10.84 -19.67 -3.82
N LEU A 52 -9.67 -19.98 -3.25
CA LEU A 52 -9.43 -19.84 -1.82
C LEU A 52 -9.12 -18.39 -1.42
N ALA A 53 -8.71 -17.55 -2.37
CA ALA A 53 -8.42 -16.14 -2.16
C ALA A 53 -9.68 -15.27 -2.03
N VAL A 54 -10.86 -15.71 -2.49
CA VAL A 54 -12.06 -14.85 -2.48
C VAL A 54 -12.52 -14.54 -1.05
N LYS A 55 -12.54 -15.53 -0.16
CA LYS A 55 -12.98 -15.35 1.24
C LYS A 55 -12.09 -14.35 2.02
N PRO A 56 -10.75 -14.50 2.07
CA PRO A 56 -9.90 -13.53 2.75
C PRO A 56 -9.95 -12.15 2.09
N ALA A 57 -10.10 -12.06 0.77
CA ALA A 57 -10.22 -10.78 0.07
C ALA A 57 -11.40 -9.95 0.58
N LEU A 58 -12.56 -10.58 0.81
CA LEU A 58 -13.71 -9.89 1.40
C LEU A 58 -13.39 -9.28 2.77
N PHE A 59 -12.76 -10.05 3.67
CA PHE A 59 -12.39 -9.55 5.00
C PHE A 59 -11.38 -8.39 4.92
N ILE A 60 -10.38 -8.49 4.05
CA ILE A 60 -9.36 -7.45 3.86
C ILE A 60 -9.97 -6.19 3.23
N PHE A 61 -10.91 -6.36 2.29
CA PHE A 61 -11.64 -5.25 1.68
C PHE A 61 -12.43 -4.46 2.73
N PHE A 62 -13.22 -5.14 3.55
CA PHE A 62 -13.98 -4.48 4.61
C PHE A 62 -13.06 -3.86 5.67
N GLY A 63 -11.95 -4.52 6.01
CA GLY A 63 -10.96 -3.97 6.95
C GLY A 63 -10.31 -2.68 6.43
N THR A 64 -9.90 -2.67 5.16
CA THR A 64 -9.27 -1.48 4.54
C THR A 64 -10.27 -0.34 4.33
N MET A 65 -11.51 -0.65 3.95
CA MET A 65 -12.59 0.35 3.90
C MET A 65 -12.90 0.94 5.28
N ALA A 66 -13.01 0.11 6.33
CA ALA A 66 -13.24 0.58 7.69
C ALA A 66 -12.12 1.51 8.18
N LEU A 67 -10.85 1.16 7.92
CA LEU A 67 -9.70 2.01 8.22
C LEU A 67 -9.76 3.35 7.48
N ARG A 68 -10.19 3.36 6.22
CA ARG A 68 -10.36 4.60 5.45
C ARG A 68 -11.48 5.48 5.98
N PHE A 69 -12.62 4.90 6.32
CA PHE A 69 -13.71 5.66 6.95
C PHE A 69 -13.28 6.24 8.30
N LEU A 70 -12.52 5.48 9.09
CA LEU A 70 -11.93 5.97 10.34
C LEU A 70 -10.95 7.14 10.07
N ALA A 71 -10.10 7.02 9.05
CA ALA A 71 -9.19 8.10 8.65
C ALA A 71 -9.95 9.36 8.23
N TRP A 72 -11.05 9.24 7.48
CA TRP A 72 -11.90 10.38 7.12
C TRP A 72 -12.64 11.01 8.30
N ALA A 73 -12.92 10.23 9.34
CA ALA A 73 -13.51 10.74 10.58
C ALA A 73 -12.48 11.52 11.42
N VAL A 74 -11.23 11.07 11.44
CA VAL A 74 -10.14 11.71 12.21
C VAL A 74 -9.54 12.91 11.47
N PHE A 75 -9.42 12.85 10.14
CA PHE A 75 -8.78 13.87 9.30
C PHE A 75 -9.80 14.50 8.33
N PRO A 76 -10.48 15.59 8.72
CA PRO A 76 -11.53 16.20 7.90
C PRO A 76 -11.00 16.89 6.63
N GLY A 77 -9.70 17.12 6.51
CA GLY A 77 -9.06 17.71 5.32
C GLY A 77 -8.68 16.71 4.22
N LEU A 78 -8.95 15.41 4.40
CA LEU A 78 -8.71 14.40 3.36
C LEU A 78 -9.81 14.45 2.30
N GLU A 79 -9.42 14.44 1.03
CA GLU A 79 -10.34 14.36 -0.09
C GLU A 79 -11.13 13.04 -0.03
N ARG A 80 -12.47 13.16 -0.05
CA ARG A 80 -13.41 12.05 0.12
C ARG A 80 -13.81 11.50 -1.24
N ASP A 81 -12.87 10.87 -1.93
CA ASP A 81 -13.17 10.10 -3.13
C ASP A 81 -13.62 8.67 -2.75
N LEU A 82 -14.94 8.48 -2.68
CA LEU A 82 -15.57 7.18 -2.42
C LEU A 82 -15.27 6.15 -3.52
N THR A 83 -15.27 6.57 -4.78
CA THR A 83 -15.07 5.67 -5.91
C THR A 83 -13.63 5.18 -5.92
N GLY A 84 -12.66 6.10 -5.79
CA GLY A 84 -11.27 5.75 -5.59
C GLY A 84 -11.07 4.90 -4.34
N ALA A 85 -11.75 5.21 -3.22
CA ALA A 85 -11.64 4.42 -2.00
C ALA A 85 -12.06 2.95 -2.22
N VAL A 86 -13.19 2.72 -2.88
CA VAL A 86 -13.68 1.36 -3.18
C VAL A 86 -12.73 0.63 -4.12
N ILE A 87 -12.33 1.24 -5.24
CA ILE A 87 -11.48 0.60 -6.25
C ILE A 87 -10.12 0.22 -5.64
N HIS A 88 -9.44 1.15 -4.97
CA HIS A 88 -8.13 0.87 -4.40
C HIS A 88 -8.20 -0.18 -3.29
N SER A 89 -9.24 -0.16 -2.45
CA SER A 89 -9.43 -1.16 -1.39
C SER A 89 -9.71 -2.54 -2.00
N LEU A 90 -10.47 -2.61 -3.10
CA LEU A 90 -10.76 -3.85 -3.82
C LEU A 90 -9.49 -4.43 -4.47
N ILE A 91 -8.72 -3.60 -5.18
CA ILE A 91 -7.46 -4.01 -5.81
C ILE A 91 -6.50 -4.53 -4.75
N PHE A 92 -6.33 -3.79 -3.65
CA PHE A 92 -5.43 -4.17 -2.57
C PHE A 92 -5.86 -5.50 -1.92
N ALA A 93 -7.16 -5.64 -1.62
CA ALA A 93 -7.69 -6.85 -1.01
C ALA A 93 -7.53 -8.08 -1.90
N LEU A 94 -7.77 -7.94 -3.21
CA LEU A 94 -7.55 -9.02 -4.18
C LEU A 94 -6.06 -9.37 -4.30
N ALA A 95 -5.19 -8.37 -4.47
CA ALA A 95 -3.76 -8.57 -4.60
C ALA A 95 -3.16 -9.24 -3.36
N TYR A 96 -3.50 -8.75 -2.17
CA TYR A 96 -3.02 -9.30 -0.90
C TYR A 96 -3.57 -10.70 -0.67
N SER A 97 -4.85 -10.93 -0.94
CA SER A 97 -5.44 -12.25 -0.74
C SER A 97 -4.84 -13.29 -1.68
N LEU A 98 -4.64 -12.94 -2.95
CA LEU A 98 -3.95 -13.80 -3.91
C LEU A 98 -2.51 -14.09 -3.49
N TYR A 99 -1.80 -13.08 -2.98
CA TYR A 99 -0.45 -13.24 -2.44
C TYR A 99 -0.41 -14.17 -1.22
N SER A 100 -1.31 -13.97 -0.24
CA SER A 100 -1.35 -14.74 1.00
C SER A 100 -1.76 -16.21 0.80
N THR A 101 -2.57 -16.48 -0.22
CA THR A 101 -2.98 -17.84 -0.59
C THR A 101 -2.06 -18.48 -1.62
N ALA A 102 -1.02 -17.76 -2.05
CA ALA A 102 0.01 -18.28 -2.93
C ALA A 102 0.91 -19.25 -2.15
N TYR A 103 0.79 -20.54 -2.42
CA TYR A 103 1.63 -21.56 -1.78
C TYR A 103 2.88 -21.82 -2.60
N ARG A 104 4.03 -21.96 -1.92
CA ARG A 104 5.24 -22.51 -2.53
C ARG A 104 4.98 -24.00 -2.81
N LYS A 105 5.21 -24.44 -4.04
CA LYS A 105 5.21 -25.87 -4.37
C LYS A 105 6.40 -26.46 -3.58
N THR A 106 6.13 -27.25 -2.54
CA THR A 106 7.18 -28.08 -1.94
C THR A 106 7.69 -28.99 -3.05
N ALA A 107 9.01 -28.93 -3.29
CA ALA A 107 9.71 -29.76 -4.26
C ALA A 107 9.51 -31.24 -3.93
#